data_AF-A0A8X6GWB1-F1
#
_entry.id   AF-A0A8X6GWB1-F1
#
_cell.length_a   1.000
_cell.length_b   1.000
_cell.length_c   1.000
_cell.angle_alpha   90.00
_cell.angle_beta   90.00
_cell.angle_gamma   90.00
#
_symmetry.space_group_name_H-M   'P 1'
#
loop_
_entity.id
_entity.type
_entity.pdbx_description
1 polymer ?
#
loop_
_entity_poly.entity_id
_entity_poly.type
_entity_poly.pdbx_seq_one_letter_code
_entity_poly.pdbx_strand_id
1 'polypeptide(L)'
;MPNFEYSSRLFTLAVLKCASLCVPRGQQKKYTPFWNENLQKLKKDRDEARELARNTGLSKHCIALLPFASHYARISNYKPNFKILKSDLKPQQNNNSEDFQQLFNDDFNLKELRKGISTMVKDKSAGPDGILS
;
A
#
# COMPACT_ATOMS: atom_id res chain seq x y z
N MET A 1 -19.44 12.77 58.58
CA MET A 1 -18.62 12.14 57.51
C MET A 1 -18.99 12.84 56.21
N PRO A 2 -18.05 13.47 55.48
CA PRO A 2 -18.38 14.05 54.19
C PRO A 2 -18.90 12.94 53.28
N ASN A 3 -20.08 13.18 52.70
CA ASN A 3 -20.78 12.21 51.85
C ASN A 3 -19.85 11.76 50.71
N PHE A 4 -19.72 10.46 50.48
CA PHE A 4 -18.82 9.87 49.49
C PHE A 4 -19.02 10.48 48.08
N GLU A 5 -20.27 10.82 47.77
CA GLU A 5 -20.66 11.54 46.56
C GLU A 5 -20.02 12.93 46.43
N TYR A 6 -19.92 13.65 47.55
CA TYR A 6 -19.34 14.99 47.59
C TYR A 6 -17.83 14.95 47.32
N SER A 7 -17.13 14.00 47.93
CA SER A 7 -15.69 13.79 47.72
C SER A 7 -15.38 13.38 46.28
N SER A 8 -16.20 12.49 45.70
CA SER A 8 -16.07 12.04 44.32
C SER A 8 -16.27 13.19 43.31
N ARG A 9 -17.22 14.09 43.57
CA ARG A 9 -17.43 15.29 42.77
C ARG A 9 -16.24 16.24 42.80
N LEU A 10 -15.68 16.49 43.99
CA LEU A 10 -14.50 17.36 44.13
C LEU A 10 -13.29 16.80 43.38
N PHE A 11 -13.05 15.50 43.49
CA PHE A 11 -11.98 14.83 42.75
C PHE A 11 -12.18 14.94 41.23
N THR A 12 -13.40 14.69 40.75
CA THR A 12 -13.73 14.81 39.33
C THR A 12 -13.53 16.24 38.82
N LEU A 13 -13.94 17.25 39.60
CA LEU A 13 -13.72 18.65 39.26
C LEU A 13 -12.23 19.01 39.18
N ALA A 14 -11.42 18.49 40.10
CA ALA A 14 -9.97 18.69 40.08
C ALA A 14 -9.33 18.07 38.82
N VAL A 15 -9.71 16.84 38.47
CA VAL A 15 -9.24 16.15 37.26
C VAL A 15 -9.62 16.93 36.00
N LEU A 16 -10.87 17.37 35.88
CA LEU A 16 -11.34 18.16 34.72
C LEU A 16 -10.61 19.50 34.62
N LYS A 17 -10.36 20.18 35.75
CA LYS A 17 -9.61 21.43 35.79
C LYS A 17 -8.17 21.23 35.33
N CYS A 18 -7.47 20.21 35.85
CA CYS A 18 -6.13 19.85 35.39
C CYS A 18 -6.11 19.48 33.90
N ALA A 19 -7.05 18.66 33.42
CA ALA A 19 -7.15 18.31 32.01
C ALA A 19 -7.35 19.56 31.13
N SER A 20 -8.18 20.51 31.56
CA SER A 20 -8.41 21.74 30.81
C SER A 20 -7.18 22.66 30.68
N LEU A 21 -6.26 22.60 31.64
CA LEU A 21 -5.04 23.40 31.69
C LEU A 21 -3.88 22.70 30.98
N CYS A 22 -3.78 21.37 31.11
CA CYS A 22 -2.65 20.58 30.64
C CYS A 22 -2.85 19.97 29.24
N VAL A 23 -4.10 19.69 28.83
CA VAL A 23 -4.36 19.23 27.47
C VAL A 23 -4.26 20.44 26.54
N PRO A 24 -3.27 20.49 25.64
CA PRO A 24 -3.18 21.58 24.69
C PRO A 24 -4.45 21.55 23.85
N ARG A 25 -5.32 22.56 24.02
CA ARG A 25 -6.44 22.82 23.11
C ARG A 25 -5.89 23.40 21.82
N GLY A 26 -5.02 22.65 21.15
CA GLY A 26 -4.60 22.99 19.81
C GLY A 26 -5.84 23.11 18.94
N GLN A 27 -5.89 24.13 18.07
CA GLN A 27 -6.93 24.15 17.05
C GLN A 27 -6.94 22.79 16.37
N GLN A 28 -8.08 22.11 16.38
CA GLN A 28 -8.25 20.94 15.54
C GLN A 28 -7.99 21.40 14.12
N LYS A 29 -6.85 20.99 13.56
CA LYS A 29 -6.57 21.16 12.15
C LYS A 29 -7.73 20.47 11.42
N LYS A 30 -8.40 21.21 10.54
CA LYS A 30 -9.47 20.69 9.67
C LYS A 30 -8.86 19.73 8.65
N TYR A 31 -8.44 18.56 9.10
CA TYR A 31 -8.01 17.49 8.22
C TYR A 31 -9.23 17.05 7.41
N THR A 32 -9.19 17.27 6.11
CA THR A 32 -10.15 16.64 5.21
C THR A 32 -9.85 15.15 5.17
N PRO A 33 -10.87 14.28 5.21
CA PRO A 33 -10.67 12.85 5.04
C PRO A 33 -9.93 12.59 3.73
N PHE A 34 -8.83 11.85 3.80
CA PHE A 34 -8.06 11.45 2.62
C PHE A 34 -8.94 10.68 1.62
N TRP A 35 -9.84 9.84 2.14
CA TRP A 35 -10.76 9.04 1.36
C TRP A 35 -12.12 9.75 1.23
N ASN A 36 -12.41 10.26 0.04
CA ASN A 36 -13.65 10.98 -0.26
C ASN A 36 -14.58 10.18 -1.20
N GLU A 37 -15.83 10.61 -1.34
CA GLU A 37 -16.84 9.93 -2.17
C GLU A 37 -16.40 9.77 -3.64
N ASN A 38 -15.67 10.74 -4.17
CA ASN A 38 -15.14 10.69 -5.54
C ASN A 38 -14.10 9.57 -5.70
N LEU A 39 -13.18 9.45 -4.74
CA LEU A 39 -12.15 8.40 -4.72
C LEU A 39 -12.76 7.01 -4.49
N GLN A 40 -13.83 6.93 -3.71
CA GLN A 40 -14.62 5.70 -3.55
C GLN A 40 -15.29 5.28 -4.87
N LYS A 41 -15.90 6.22 -5.60
CA LYS A 41 -16.51 5.96 -6.90
C LYS A 41 -15.48 5.50 -7.93
N LEU A 42 -14.37 6.23 -8.05
CA LEU A 42 -13.27 5.87 -8.96
C LEU A 42 -12.64 4.51 -8.64
N LYS A 43 -12.56 4.12 -7.37
CA LYS A 43 -12.11 2.78 -6.98
C LYS A 43 -13.09 1.71 -7.47
N LYS A 44 -14.39 1.93 -7.29
CA LYS A 44 -15.42 0.99 -7.71
C LYS A 44 -15.37 0.77 -9.23
N ASP A 45 -15.34 1.85 -10.01
CA ASP A 45 -15.26 1.79 -11.47
C ASP A 45 -14.00 1.04 -11.95
N ARG A 46 -12.87 1.26 -11.26
CA ARG A 46 -11.61 0.54 -11.51
C ARG A 46 -11.73 -0.96 -11.22
N ASP A 47 -12.32 -1.31 -10.09
CA ASP A 47 -12.44 -2.72 -9.66
C ASP A 47 -13.38 -3.49 -10.60
N GLU A 48 -14.50 -2.89 -11.01
CA GLU A 48 -15.40 -3.45 -12.03
C GLU A 48 -14.69 -3.67 -13.37
N ALA A 49 -13.92 -2.68 -13.82
CA ALA A 49 -13.15 -2.80 -15.07
C ALA A 49 -12.07 -3.90 -15.00
N ARG A 50 -11.47 -4.12 -13.82
CA ARG A 50 -10.49 -5.19 -13.59
C ARG A 50 -11.16 -6.57 -13.62
N GLU A 51 -12.32 -6.73 -13.01
CA GLU A 51 -13.09 -7.97 -13.04
C GLU A 51 -13.55 -8.30 -14.47
N LEU A 52 -14.02 -7.30 -15.21
CA LEU A 52 -14.35 -7.47 -16.64
C LEU A 52 -13.11 -7.89 -17.46
N ALA A 53 -11.94 -7.29 -17.20
CA ALA A 53 -10.69 -7.67 -17.86
C ALA A 53 -10.28 -9.11 -17.55
N ARG A 54 -10.43 -9.57 -16.29
CA ARG A 54 -10.17 -10.99 -15.93
C ARG A 54 -11.08 -11.94 -16.69
N ASN A 55 -12.36 -11.62 -16.79
CA ASN A 55 -13.34 -12.48 -17.44
C ASN A 55 -13.21 -12.49 -18.97
N THR A 56 -12.77 -11.38 -19.57
CA THR A 56 -12.71 -11.22 -21.03
C THR A 56 -11.31 -11.40 -21.63
N GLY A 57 -10.26 -11.42 -20.80
CA GLY A 57 -8.86 -11.48 -21.23
C GLY A 57 -8.37 -10.22 -21.98
N LEU A 58 -9.20 -9.18 -22.09
CA LEU A 58 -8.95 -8.01 -22.93
C LEU A 58 -8.37 -6.85 -22.12
N SER A 59 -7.09 -6.53 -22.32
CA SER A 59 -6.37 -5.46 -21.60
C SER A 59 -6.91 -4.04 -21.84
N LYS A 60 -7.76 -3.82 -22.85
CA LYS A 60 -8.39 -2.52 -23.15
C LYS A 60 -9.31 -2.02 -22.04
N HIS A 61 -9.77 -2.90 -21.15
CA HIS A 61 -10.62 -2.53 -20.01
C HIS A 61 -9.85 -1.85 -18.88
N CYS A 62 -8.51 -1.90 -18.89
CA CYS A 62 -7.64 -1.30 -17.86
C CYS A 62 -7.57 0.24 -17.88
N ILE A 63 -8.21 0.91 -18.86
CA ILE A 63 -8.17 2.38 -19.02
C ILE A 63 -8.75 3.11 -17.78
N ALA A 64 -9.68 2.47 -17.06
CA ALA A 64 -10.26 3.00 -15.81
C ALA A 64 -9.26 3.12 -14.64
N LEU A 65 -8.04 2.59 -14.77
CA LEU A 65 -6.96 2.78 -13.78
C LEU A 65 -6.41 4.21 -13.77
N LEU A 66 -6.39 4.88 -14.92
CA LEU A 66 -5.77 6.21 -15.07
C LEU A 66 -6.49 7.30 -14.26
N PRO A 67 -7.83 7.40 -14.27
CA PRO A 67 -8.56 8.38 -13.46
C PRO A 67 -8.37 8.16 -11.95
N PHE A 68 -8.44 6.91 -11.48
CA PHE A 68 -8.23 6.58 -10.07
C PHE A 68 -6.81 6.94 -9.61
N ALA A 69 -5.78 6.51 -10.34
CA ALA A 69 -4.39 6.78 -9.99
C ALA A 69 -4.07 8.29 -9.96
N SER A 70 -4.60 9.04 -10.94
CA SER A 70 -4.42 10.49 -11.03
C SER A 70 -5.07 11.22 -9.85
N HIS A 71 -6.31 10.84 -9.49
CA HIS A 71 -7.03 11.47 -8.38
C HIS A 71 -6.39 11.14 -7.02
N TYR A 72 -5.97 9.89 -6.84
CA TYR A 72 -5.26 9.43 -5.64
C TYR A 72 -3.95 10.19 -5.43
N ALA A 73 -3.11 10.30 -6.46
CA ALA A 73 -1.83 11.01 -6.38
C ALA A 73 -2.02 12.49 -5.99
N ARG A 74 -3.03 13.15 -6.54
CA ARG A 74 -3.36 14.55 -6.23
C ARG A 74 -3.77 14.75 -4.77
N ILE A 75 -4.63 13.90 -4.23
CA ILE A 75 -5.15 14.06 -2.85
C ILE A 75 -4.12 13.60 -1.81
N SER A 76 -3.32 12.59 -2.14
CA SER A 76 -2.23 12.11 -1.26
C SER A 76 -1.01 13.02 -1.25
N ASN A 77 -1.01 14.07 -2.09
CA ASN A 77 0.15 14.91 -2.35
C ASN A 77 1.39 14.06 -2.76
N TYR A 78 1.14 12.90 -3.35
CA TYR A 78 2.15 11.97 -3.80
C TYR A 78 2.70 12.46 -5.14
N LYS A 79 4.02 12.67 -5.20
CA LYS A 79 4.73 12.97 -6.44
C LYS A 79 5.25 11.65 -7.01
N PRO A 80 4.53 11.01 -7.95
CA PRO A 80 5.00 9.76 -8.53
C PRO A 80 6.36 9.97 -9.19
N ASN A 81 7.30 9.06 -8.92
CA ASN A 81 8.56 9.04 -9.64
C ASN A 81 8.31 8.45 -11.05
N PHE A 82 7.99 9.32 -12.00
CA PHE A 82 7.63 8.95 -13.37
C PHE A 82 8.73 8.17 -14.12
N LYS A 83 9.98 8.16 -13.63
CA LYS A 83 11.05 7.33 -14.20
C LYS A 83 10.84 5.84 -13.90
N ILE A 84 10.41 5.52 -12.67
CA ILE A 84 10.14 4.14 -12.23
C ILE A 84 8.84 3.64 -12.86
N LEU A 85 7.79 4.48 -12.88
CA LEU A 85 6.51 4.07 -13.48
C LEU A 85 6.63 3.74 -14.98
N LYS A 86 7.50 4.45 -15.71
CA LYS A 86 7.75 4.19 -17.14
C LYS A 86 8.63 2.98 -17.40
N SER A 87 9.50 2.55 -16.46
CA SER A 87 10.21 1.28 -16.60
C SER A 87 9.26 0.10 -16.43
N ASP A 88 8.29 0.23 -15.52
CA ASP A 88 7.34 -0.85 -15.20
C ASP A 88 6.20 -0.97 -16.22
N LEU A 89 5.84 0.15 -16.86
CA LEU A 89 4.80 0.23 -17.90
C LEU A 89 5.35 0.11 -19.32
N LYS A 90 6.67 -0.03 -19.51
CA LYS A 90 7.20 -0.36 -20.84
C LYS A 90 6.62 -1.72 -21.22
N PRO A 91 5.89 -1.82 -22.34
CA PRO A 91 5.50 -3.13 -22.84
C PRO A 91 6.80 -3.91 -23.04
N GLN A 92 6.92 -5.07 -22.41
CA GLN A 92 7.87 -6.10 -22.80
C GLN A 92 7.51 -6.46 -24.25
N GLN A 93 8.03 -5.69 -25.19
CA GLN A 93 7.91 -5.99 -26.61
C GLN A 93 8.72 -7.25 -26.82
N ASN A 94 8.03 -8.31 -27.23
CA ASN A 94 8.53 -9.66 -27.48
C ASN A 94 8.76 -10.45 -26.21
N ASN A 95 7.73 -11.20 -25.79
CA ASN A 95 7.82 -12.64 -25.63
C ASN A 95 6.39 -13.16 -25.81
N ASN A 96 6.23 -14.27 -26.53
CA ASN A 96 4.94 -14.90 -26.75
C ASN A 96 4.24 -15.09 -25.40
N SER A 97 2.95 -14.74 -25.31
CA SER A 97 2.22 -14.71 -24.05
C SER A 97 2.15 -16.07 -23.34
N GLU A 98 2.40 -17.16 -24.07
CA GLU A 98 2.48 -18.53 -23.54
C GLU A 98 3.81 -18.78 -22.81
N ASP A 99 4.93 -18.24 -23.30
CA ASP A 99 6.27 -18.44 -22.71
C ASP A 99 6.37 -17.84 -21.31
N PHE A 100 5.74 -16.69 -21.05
CA PHE A 100 5.81 -16.04 -19.72
C PHE A 100 5.00 -16.77 -18.66
N GLN A 101 3.88 -17.40 -19.04
CA GLN A 101 3.11 -18.23 -18.12
C GLN A 101 3.84 -19.55 -17.87
N GLN A 102 4.42 -20.18 -18.90
CA GLN A 102 5.26 -21.38 -18.73
C GLN A 102 6.51 -21.10 -17.89
N LEU A 103 7.21 -19.99 -18.09
CA LEU A 103 8.41 -19.62 -17.32
C LEU A 103 8.15 -19.52 -15.80
N PHE A 104 6.94 -19.13 -15.39
CA PHE A 104 6.57 -19.02 -13.98
C PHE A 104 5.92 -20.29 -13.42
N ASN A 105 5.43 -21.18 -14.30
CA ASN A 105 4.74 -22.41 -13.93
C ASN A 105 5.62 -23.66 -14.03
N ASP A 106 6.74 -23.59 -14.75
CA ASP A 106 7.71 -24.68 -14.86
C ASP A 106 8.70 -24.65 -13.69
N ASP A 107 9.06 -25.84 -13.20
CA ASP A 107 10.10 -25.99 -12.18
C ASP A 107 11.44 -25.44 -12.70
N PHE A 108 12.24 -24.82 -11.81
CA PHE A 108 13.58 -24.35 -12.16
C PHE A 108 14.40 -25.48 -12.80
N ASN A 109 14.84 -25.28 -14.04
CA ASN A 109 15.74 -26.22 -14.69
C ASN A 109 17.03 -26.34 -13.86
N LEU A 110 17.50 -27.56 -13.63
CA LEU A 110 18.72 -27.84 -12.86
C LEU A 110 19.94 -27.02 -13.33
N LYS A 111 20.01 -26.70 -14.63
CA LYS A 111 21.06 -25.85 -15.20
C LYS A 111 20.96 -24.40 -14.73
N GLU A 112 19.75 -23.86 -14.66
CA GLU A 112 19.48 -22.48 -14.23
C GLU A 112 19.68 -22.34 -12.72
N LEU A 113 19.25 -23.34 -11.95
CA LEU A 113 19.53 -23.39 -10.51
C LEU A 113 21.03 -23.36 -10.22
N ARG A 114 21.81 -24.19 -10.93
CA ARG A 114 23.28 -24.21 -10.79
C ARG A 114 23.91 -22.88 -11.20
N LYS A 115 23.40 -22.24 -12.25
CA LYS A 115 23.85 -20.91 -12.68
C LYS A 115 23.54 -19.86 -11.61
N GLY A 116 22.33 -19.87 -11.04
CA GLY A 116 21.92 -18.99 -9.96
C GLY A 116 22.84 -19.11 -8.74
N ILE A 117 23.07 -20.33 -8.25
CA ILE A 117 23.99 -20.62 -7.15
C ILE A 117 25.41 -20.11 -7.47
N SER A 118 25.90 -20.30 -8.69
CA SER A 118 27.23 -19.84 -9.09
C SER A 118 27.40 -18.32 -9.10
N THR A 119 26.30 -17.58 -9.35
CA THR A 119 26.28 -16.11 -9.39
C THR A 119 25.99 -15.47 -8.03
N MET A 120 25.67 -16.26 -7.01
CA MET A 120 25.45 -15.73 -5.66
C MET A 120 26.76 -15.17 -5.08
N VAL A 121 26.65 -14.02 -4.42
CA VAL A 121 27.77 -13.37 -3.72
C VAL A 121 28.11 -14.20 -2.49
N LYS A 122 29.29 -14.81 -2.53
CA LYS A 122 29.83 -15.64 -1.45
C LYS A 122 30.31 -14.80 -0.27
N ASP A 123 30.43 -15.43 0.88
CA ASP A 123 31.03 -14.89 2.10
C ASP A 123 30.20 -13.77 2.78
N LYS A 124 28.88 -13.83 2.61
CA LYS A 124 27.98 -12.97 3.39
C LYS A 124 27.80 -13.56 4.79
N SER A 125 27.68 -12.66 5.77
CA SER A 125 27.26 -13.03 7.11
C SER A 125 25.92 -13.76 7.05
N ALA A 126 25.80 -14.84 7.82
CA ALA A 126 24.57 -15.62 7.88
C ALA A 126 23.36 -14.74 8.21
N GLY A 127 22.22 -15.07 7.60
CA GLY A 127 20.94 -14.48 7.94
C GLY A 127 20.45 -14.92 9.31
N PRO A 128 19.22 -14.52 9.70
CA PRO A 128 18.59 -14.95 10.95
C PRO A 128 18.39 -16.48 11.05
N ASP A 129 18.41 -17.16 9.91
CA ASP A 129 18.34 -18.61 9.74
C ASP A 129 19.69 -19.31 9.95
N GLY A 130 20.80 -18.57 10.08
CA GLY A 130 22.13 -19.11 10.33
C GLY A 130 22.79 -19.77 9.11
N ILE A 131 22.19 -19.65 7.92
CA ILE A 131 22.72 -20.24 6.69
C ILE A 131 23.72 -19.27 6.07
N LEU A 132 24.91 -19.77 5.78
CA LEU A 132 25.96 -19.05 5.07
C LEU A 132 25.80 -19.25 3.55
N SER A 133 26.00 -18.18 2.79
CA SER A 133 25.92 -18.16 1.32
C SER A 133 27.26 -17.92 0.65
#